data_AF-A0A950T6B3-F1
#
_entry.id   AF-A0A950T6B3-F1
#
_cell.length_a   1.000
_cell.length_b   1.000
_cell.length_c   1.000
_cell.angle_alpha   90.00
_cell.angle_beta   90.00
_cell.angle_gamma   90.00
#
_symmetry.space_group_name_H-M   'P 1'
#
loop_
_entity.id
_entity.type
_entity.pdbx_description
1 polymer ?
#
loop_
_entity_poly.entity_id
_entity_poly.type
_entity_poly.pdbx_seq_one_letter_code
_entity_poly.pdbx_strand_id
1 'polypeptide(L)' 'MKVWNLSSGKEVRTLTGHADLVICVALSRDGRTLISGSADSTIKVWDL' A
#
# COMPACT_ATOMS: atom_id res chain seq x y z
N MET A 1 6.23 0.04 1.32
CA MET A 1 5.40 -1.17 1.06
C MET A 1 5.55 -1.55 -0.41
N LYS A 2 5.38 -2.82 -0.78
CA LYS A 2 5.47 -3.30 -2.17
C LYS A 2 4.16 -3.92 -2.62
N VAL A 3 3.79 -3.68 -3.88
CA VAL A 3 2.65 -4.31 -4.55
C VAL A 3 3.18 -5.33 -5.53
N TRP A 4 2.59 -6.53 -5.54
CA TRP A 4 3.06 -7.67 -6.32
C TRP A 4 1.96 -8.20 -7.22
N ASN A 5 2.32 -8.60 -8.43
CA ASN A 5 1.45 -9.38 -9.29
C ASN A 5 1.62 -10.85 -8.91
N LEU A 6 0.56 -11.44 -8.33
CA LEU A 6 0.62 -12.81 -7.80
C LEU A 6 0.83 -13.87 -8.89
N SER A 7 0.30 -13.65 -10.10
CA SER A 7 0.39 -14.61 -11.21
C SER A 7 1.82 -14.74 -11.74
N SER A 8 2.56 -13.64 -11.79
CA SER A 8 3.93 -13.58 -12.31
C SER A 8 5.01 -13.58 -11.22
N GLY A 9 4.63 -13.37 -9.95
CA GLY A 9 5.55 -13.21 -8.83
C GLY A 9 6.40 -11.94 -8.88
N LYS A 10 6.08 -11.01 -9.79
CA LYS A 10 6.86 -9.79 -9.99
C LYS A 10 6.33 -8.64 -9.14
N GLU A 11 7.25 -7.84 -8.61
CA GLU A 11 6.92 -6.55 -8.02
C GLU A 11 6.37 -5.61 -9.11
N VAL A 12 5.22 -4.99 -8.84
CA VAL A 12 4.57 -4.02 -9.74
C VAL A 12 4.99 -2.60 -9.36
N ARG A 13 4.97 -2.28 -8.06
CA ARG A 13 5.44 -0.99 -7.55
C ARG A 13 5.92 -1.06 -6.12
N THR A 14 6.83 -0.16 -5.77
CA THR A 14 7.11 0.21 -4.38
C THR A 14 6.37 1.50 -4.04
N LEU A 15 5.58 1.47 -2.96
CA LEU A 15 4.91 2.62 -2.37
C LEU A 15 5.83 3.23 -1.29
N THR A 16 6.39 4.40 -1.60
CA THR A 16 7.25 5.20 -0.72
C THR A 16 6.50 6.45 -0.26
N GLY A 17 6.68 6.83 1.00
CA GLY A 17 6.14 8.09 1.51
C GLY A 17 5.77 8.11 2.97
N HIS A 18 5.56 6.95 3.61
CA HIS A 18 5.49 6.89 5.07
C HIS A 18 6.88 7.07 5.67
N ALA A 19 6.96 7.83 6.75
CA ALA A 19 8.20 8.12 7.46
C ALA A 19 8.54 7.05 8.53
N ASP A 20 7.58 6.18 8.83
CA ASP A 20 7.71 5.12 9.83
C ASP A 20 6.95 3.85 9.41
N LEU A 21 7.00 2.80 10.24
CA LEU A 21 6.39 1.49 10.03
C LEU A 21 4.93 1.61 9.59
N VAL A 22 4.60 0.93 8.49
CA VAL A 22 3.21 0.70 8.10
C VAL A 22 2.65 -0.40 8.99
N ILE A 23 1.62 -0.07 9.78
CA ILE A 23 1.04 -0.96 10.79
C ILE A 23 -0.24 -1.64 10.30
N CYS A 24 -0.92 -1.07 9.31
CA CYS A 24 -2.14 -1.63 8.74
C CYS A 24 -2.33 -1.24 7.26
N VAL A 25 -3.06 -2.09 6.53
CA VAL A 25 -3.44 -1.87 5.13
C VAL A 25 -4.88 -2.30 4.89
N ALA A 26 -5.57 -1.60 3.99
CA ALA A 26 -6.92 -1.95 3.53
C ALA A 26 -7.05 -1.66 2.04
N LEU A 27 -7.88 -2.44 1.34
CA LEU A 27 -8.24 -2.23 -0.05
C LEU A 27 -9.69 -1.76 -0.16
N SER A 28 -9.97 -0.87 -1.10
CA SER A 28 -11.33 -0.57 -1.52
C SER A 28 -11.98 -1.79 -2.15
N ARG A 29 -13.32 -1.82 -2.14
CA ARG A 29 -14.08 -2.96 -2.68
C ARG A 29 -13.88 -3.17 -4.19
N ASP A 30 -13.56 -2.13 -4.92
CA ASP A 30 -13.24 -2.18 -6.35
C ASP A 30 -11.77 -2.53 -6.65
N GLY A 31 -10.93 -2.63 -5.60
CA GLY A 31 -9.52 -2.98 -5.72
C GLY A 31 -8.63 -1.88 -6.31
N ARG A 32 -9.16 -0.69 -6.60
CA ARG A 32 -8.42 0.42 -7.23
C ARG A 32 -7.69 1.28 -6.22
N THR A 33 -8.12 1.26 -4.97
CA THR A 33 -7.57 2.12 -3.93
C THR A 33 -7.03 1.27 -2.78
N LEU A 34 -5.78 1.55 -2.40
CA LEU A 34 -5.16 1.03 -1.20
C LEU A 34 -5.05 2.15 -0.16
N ILE A 35 -5.36 1.82 1.09
CA ILE A 35 -5.19 2.71 2.24
C ILE A 35 -4.15 2.08 3.15
N SER A 36 -3.17 2.86 3.60
CA SER A 36 -2.16 2.43 4.57
C SER A 36 -2.12 3.37 5.77
N GLY A 37 -2.08 2.80 6.97
CA GLY A 37 -1.83 3.51 8.22
C GLY A 37 -0.42 3.22 8.74
N SER A 38 0.23 4.23 9.31
CA SER A 38 1.61 4.14 9.80
C SER A 38 1.77 4.70 11.21
N ALA A 39 2.83 4.25 11.89
CA ALA A 39 3.30 4.83 13.15
C ALA A 39 3.72 6.31 13.01
N ASP A 40 3.91 6.82 11.79
CA ASP A 40 4.16 8.23 11.50
C ASP A 40 2.93 9.15 11.74
N SER A 41 1.86 8.60 12.31
CA SER A 41 0.58 9.27 12.59
C SER A 41 -0.15 9.75 11.33
N THR A 42 0.16 9.18 10.16
CA THR A 42 -0.53 9.48 8.91
C THR A 42 -1.25 8.28 8.31
N ILE A 43 -2.27 8.59 7.51
CA ILE A 43 -2.91 7.67 6.59
C ILE A 43 -2.57 8.13 5.17
N LYS A 44 -2.22 7.19 4.29
CA LYS A 44 -2.02 7.47 2.86
C LYS A 44 -2.98 6.65 2.02
N VAL A 45 -3.40 7.26 0.91
CA VAL A 45 -4.29 6.68 -0.08
C VAL A 45 -3.52 6.54 -1.38
N TRP A 46 -3.58 5.37 -1.99
CA TRP A 46 -2.83 5.02 -3.19
C TRP A 46 -3.79 4.52 -4.26
N ASP A 47 -3.61 4.99 -5.49
CA ASP A 47 -4.25 4.43 -6.68
C ASP A 47 -3.40 3.25 -7.19
N LEU A 48 -4.02 2.09 -7.46
CA LEU A 48 -3.38 0.82 -7.80
C LEU A 48 -3.49 0.45 -9.29
#